data_AF-A0A1B6LHP7-F1
#
_entry.id   AF-A0A1B6LHP7-F1
#
_cell.length_a   1.000
_cell.length_b   1.000
_cell.length_c   1.000
_cell.angle_alpha   90.00
_cell.angle_beta   90.00
_cell.angle_gamma   90.00
#
_symmetry.space_group_name_H-M   'P 1'
#
loop_
_entity.id
_entity.type
_entity.pdbx_description
1 polymer ?
#
loop_
_entity_poly.entity_id
_entity_poly.type
_entity_poly.pdbx_seq_one_letter_code
_entity_poly.pdbx_strand_id
1 'polypeptide(L)'
;VIRTHNMAASWAPLVAAALALLFLPFCYGDLEPTLQHCCHLGTVVAAQNRKCDEATSGSPVLGIPAEQQSVCLSTMQLCCVLSLRDIQCKEGKQAAERGHSCQSAKFEDSKYCCEACKLGMISGSMAMGCEFQKFSLGEAWDETYKTCCESISPPEPPVGAPISSTPSVTPSANNKLQRTQQSNENICDLLKGELCAHICLPSGSSSYRCDCEPGFSLMEDGKSCQQVKFLNRCEGNNPCQQQCTDTGIAIECSCLAGFQLASDNKSCTDLDECALRLHDCGQEQICRNEMGTFSCQDMPRLTQQPQGTTTPTDYNEENDDKHIDNNTISSRSQADQCPFGYIFNDRTQLCQDVDECVADLHVCSPGEVCVNMPGGYRCTRS
;
A
#
# COMPACT_ATOMS: atom_id res chain seq x y z
N VAL A 1 45.34 -107.95 -3.23
CA VAL A 1 44.14 -107.48 -3.96
C VAL A 1 44.18 -105.96 -4.01
N ILE A 2 44.04 -105.37 -5.20
CA ILE A 2 43.83 -103.94 -5.52
C ILE A 2 44.95 -102.94 -5.11
N ARG A 3 45.55 -102.31 -6.14
CA ARG A 3 46.32 -101.05 -6.03
C ARG A 3 45.36 -99.87 -5.86
N THR A 4 45.73 -98.92 -5.02
CA THR A 4 45.13 -97.58 -4.97
C THR A 4 45.61 -96.72 -6.14
N HIS A 5 44.69 -96.21 -6.98
CA HIS A 5 44.95 -95.09 -7.87
C HIS A 5 43.86 -94.02 -7.67
N ASN A 6 44.29 -92.81 -7.27
CA ASN A 6 43.39 -91.69 -7.04
C ASN A 6 42.73 -91.23 -8.35
N MET A 7 41.39 -91.22 -8.39
CA MET A 7 40.64 -90.48 -9.39
C MET A 7 40.47 -89.03 -8.93
N ALA A 8 41.45 -88.18 -9.28
CA ALA A 8 41.45 -86.76 -8.92
C ALA A 8 42.10 -85.87 -10.00
N ALA A 9 41.76 -86.09 -11.27
CA ALA A 9 42.30 -85.31 -12.40
C ALA A 9 41.32 -85.23 -13.58
N SER A 10 40.31 -84.33 -13.50
CA SER A 10 39.50 -83.97 -14.69
C SER A 10 38.80 -82.60 -14.63
N TRP A 11 38.84 -81.87 -13.50
CA TRP A 11 38.11 -80.59 -13.34
C TRP A 11 39.02 -79.35 -13.25
N ALA A 12 40.34 -79.54 -13.12
CA ALA A 12 41.31 -78.45 -12.99
C ALA A 12 41.26 -77.39 -14.12
N PRO A 13 41.21 -77.72 -15.43
CA PRO A 13 41.22 -76.70 -16.48
C PRO A 13 39.90 -75.92 -16.58
N LEU A 14 38.75 -76.56 -16.25
CA LEU A 14 37.45 -75.90 -16.27
C LEU A 14 37.26 -74.95 -15.08
N VAL A 15 37.72 -75.34 -13.89
CA VAL A 15 37.70 -74.48 -12.69
C VAL A 15 38.70 -73.32 -12.83
N ALA A 16 39.87 -73.55 -13.44
CA ALA A 16 40.82 -72.48 -13.74
C ALA A 16 40.27 -71.46 -14.75
N ALA A 17 39.56 -71.91 -15.79
CA ALA A 17 38.89 -71.01 -16.75
C ALA A 17 37.74 -70.21 -16.11
N ALA A 18 36.95 -70.84 -15.23
CA ALA A 18 35.87 -70.16 -14.50
C ALA A 18 36.40 -69.11 -13.50
N LEU A 19 37.51 -69.39 -12.80
CA LEU A 19 38.17 -68.42 -11.92
C LEU A 19 38.90 -67.32 -12.70
N ALA A 20 39.47 -67.61 -13.88
CA ALA A 20 40.06 -66.59 -14.74
C ALA A 20 39.02 -65.60 -15.28
N LEU A 21 37.75 -65.99 -15.42
CA LEU A 21 36.63 -65.08 -15.74
C LEU A 21 36.16 -64.25 -14.54
N LEU A 22 36.43 -64.68 -13.30
CA LEU A 22 36.23 -63.89 -12.08
C LEU A 22 37.41 -62.96 -11.75
N PHE A 23 38.58 -63.19 -12.38
CA PHE A 23 39.79 -62.37 -12.30
C PHE A 23 40.21 -61.77 -13.65
N LEU A 24 39.27 -61.61 -14.58
CA LEU A 24 39.39 -60.48 -15.50
C LEU A 24 39.38 -59.23 -14.61
N PRO A 25 40.33 -58.29 -14.76
CA PRO A 25 40.09 -56.96 -14.22
C PRO A 25 38.82 -56.48 -14.91
N PHE A 26 37.73 -56.35 -14.15
CA PHE A 26 36.63 -55.50 -14.57
C PHE A 26 37.28 -54.15 -14.82
N CYS A 27 37.37 -53.76 -16.10
CA CYS A 27 37.74 -52.41 -16.49
C CYS A 27 36.60 -51.50 -16.04
N TYR A 28 36.56 -51.19 -14.75
CA TYR A 28 36.03 -49.95 -14.23
C TYR A 28 36.91 -48.85 -14.84
N GLY A 29 36.59 -48.50 -16.09
CA GLY A 29 37.18 -47.37 -16.76
C GLY A 29 36.91 -46.14 -15.90
N ASP A 30 37.96 -45.40 -15.57
CA ASP A 30 37.84 -44.20 -14.77
C ASP A 30 36.85 -43.25 -15.43
N LEU A 31 35.75 -42.99 -14.74
CA LEU A 31 34.62 -42.20 -15.24
C LEU A 31 34.85 -40.70 -14.97
N GLU A 32 35.71 -40.37 -14.01
CA GLU A 32 36.00 -39.00 -13.60
C GLU A 32 36.51 -38.08 -14.73
N PRO A 33 37.47 -38.47 -15.60
CA PRO A 33 37.88 -37.62 -16.72
C PRO A 33 36.72 -37.33 -17.69
N THR A 34 35.81 -38.28 -17.90
CA THR A 34 34.62 -38.09 -18.74
C THR A 34 33.59 -37.19 -18.04
N LEU A 35 33.38 -37.35 -16.73
CA LEU A 35 32.55 -36.44 -15.94
C LEU A 35 33.08 -35.00 -16.02
N GLN A 36 34.38 -34.80 -15.77
CA GLN A 36 35.02 -33.48 -15.82
C GLN A 36 34.91 -32.83 -17.21
N HIS A 37 35.23 -33.58 -18.28
CA HIS A 37 35.16 -33.07 -19.66
C HIS A 37 33.73 -32.68 -20.04
N CYS A 38 32.76 -33.57 -19.81
CA CYS A 38 31.37 -33.32 -20.20
C CYS A 38 30.69 -32.27 -19.30
N CYS A 39 31.08 -32.16 -18.03
CA CYS A 39 30.67 -31.07 -17.15
C CYS A 39 31.16 -29.71 -17.69
N HIS A 40 32.42 -29.62 -18.11
CA HIS A 40 32.96 -28.40 -18.72
C HIS A 40 32.24 -28.00 -20.02
N LEU A 41 31.92 -28.96 -20.89
CA LEU A 41 31.05 -28.70 -22.06
C LEU A 41 29.69 -28.11 -21.63
N GLY A 42 29.11 -28.63 -20.54
CA GLY A 42 27.87 -28.11 -19.95
C GLY A 42 28.00 -26.65 -19.50
N THR A 43 29.08 -26.27 -18.81
CA THR A 43 29.30 -24.87 -18.40
C THR A 43 29.49 -23.94 -19.59
N VAL A 44 30.13 -24.40 -20.67
CA VAL A 44 30.31 -23.63 -21.91
C VAL A 44 28.98 -23.40 -22.64
N VAL A 45 28.06 -24.37 -22.59
CA VAL A 45 26.68 -24.20 -23.11
C VAL A 45 25.91 -23.16 -22.29
N ALA A 46 25.96 -23.25 -20.96
CA ALA A 46 25.28 -22.30 -20.07
C ALA A 46 25.75 -20.86 -20.30
N ALA A 47 27.06 -20.65 -20.46
CA ALA A 47 27.66 -19.35 -20.78
C ALA A 47 27.20 -18.76 -22.13
N GLN A 48 26.68 -19.57 -23.05
CA GLN A 48 26.11 -19.10 -24.32
C GLN A 48 24.62 -18.75 -24.22
N ASN A 49 24.03 -18.81 -23.01
CA ASN A 49 22.63 -18.49 -22.71
C ASN A 49 21.60 -19.27 -23.58
N ARG A 50 21.97 -20.51 -23.95
CA ARG A 50 21.09 -21.46 -24.64
C ARG A 50 20.33 -22.31 -23.62
N LYS A 51 19.20 -22.87 -24.03
CA LYS A 51 18.50 -23.89 -23.22
C LYS A 51 19.39 -25.14 -23.13
N CYS A 52 19.60 -25.65 -21.92
CA CYS A 52 20.40 -26.86 -21.71
C CYS A 52 19.84 -28.08 -22.46
N ASP A 53 18.53 -28.09 -22.73
CA ASP A 53 17.84 -29.13 -23.51
C ASP A 53 18.24 -29.17 -25.00
N GLU A 54 18.71 -28.04 -25.55
CA GLU A 54 19.14 -27.97 -26.96
C GLU A 54 20.57 -28.52 -27.14
N ALA A 55 21.40 -28.51 -26.09
CA ALA A 55 22.76 -29.04 -26.15
C ALA A 55 22.84 -30.57 -26.03
N THR A 56 21.83 -31.21 -25.44
CA THR A 56 21.73 -32.67 -25.29
C THR A 56 20.96 -33.34 -26.44
N SER A 57 20.60 -32.60 -27.49
CA SER A 57 19.70 -33.02 -28.58
C SER A 57 20.32 -34.01 -29.59
N GLY A 58 20.88 -35.11 -29.10
CA GLY A 58 21.04 -36.35 -29.87
C GLY A 58 22.33 -36.55 -30.67
N SER A 59 23.34 -35.67 -30.51
CA SER A 59 24.67 -35.89 -31.11
C SER A 59 25.65 -36.51 -30.11
N PRO A 60 26.43 -37.55 -30.48
CA PRO A 60 27.43 -38.13 -29.60
C PRO A 60 28.59 -37.16 -29.37
N VAL A 61 29.07 -37.08 -28.13
CA VAL A 61 30.19 -36.21 -27.74
C VAL A 61 31.49 -36.80 -28.27
N LEU A 62 32.18 -36.05 -29.13
CA LEU A 62 33.42 -36.48 -29.77
C LEU A 62 34.51 -36.73 -28.71
N GLY A 63 35.22 -37.85 -28.85
CA GLY A 63 36.29 -38.25 -27.93
C GLY A 63 35.85 -39.09 -26.72
N ILE A 64 34.54 -39.28 -26.51
CA ILE A 64 34.01 -40.10 -25.42
C ILE A 64 33.64 -41.52 -25.92
N PRO A 65 34.04 -42.61 -25.24
CA PRO A 65 33.67 -43.98 -25.60
C PRO A 65 32.15 -44.20 -25.64
N ALA A 66 31.67 -45.08 -26.51
CA ALA A 66 30.23 -45.30 -26.75
C ALA A 66 29.48 -45.70 -25.47
N GLU A 67 30.13 -46.49 -24.61
CA GLU A 67 29.63 -46.95 -23.32
C GLU A 67 29.54 -45.85 -22.24
N GLN A 68 30.22 -44.71 -22.43
CA GLN A 68 30.19 -43.57 -21.50
C GLN A 68 29.36 -42.37 -22.01
N GLN A 69 28.85 -42.42 -23.25
CA GLN A 69 28.07 -41.33 -23.88
C GLN A 69 26.83 -40.93 -23.05
N SER A 70 26.10 -41.89 -22.48
CA SER A 70 24.90 -41.63 -21.68
C SER A 70 25.20 -40.86 -20.39
N VAL A 71 26.29 -41.24 -19.70
CA VAL A 71 26.77 -40.54 -18.50
C VAL A 71 27.22 -39.14 -18.88
N CYS A 72 28.06 -39.02 -19.92
CA CYS A 72 28.56 -37.75 -20.42
C CYS A 72 27.43 -36.75 -20.73
N LEU A 73 26.39 -37.17 -21.46
CA LEU A 73 25.23 -36.32 -21.78
C LEU A 73 24.46 -35.90 -20.53
N SER A 74 24.26 -36.82 -19.57
CA SER A 74 23.59 -36.51 -18.29
C SER A 74 24.39 -35.50 -17.46
N THR A 75 25.71 -35.68 -17.37
CA THR A 75 26.61 -34.77 -16.65
C THR A 75 26.69 -33.39 -17.31
N MET A 76 26.72 -33.35 -18.65
CA MET A 76 26.68 -32.11 -19.41
C MET A 76 25.37 -31.33 -19.15
N GLN A 77 24.22 -32.02 -19.10
CA GLN A 77 22.94 -31.40 -18.76
C GLN A 77 22.94 -30.84 -17.34
N LEU A 78 23.37 -31.65 -16.36
CA LEU A 78 23.42 -31.27 -14.95
C LEU A 78 24.33 -30.05 -14.72
N CYS A 79 25.55 -30.07 -15.25
CA CYS A 79 26.48 -28.96 -15.11
C CYS A 79 26.04 -27.71 -15.89
N CYS A 80 25.32 -27.87 -17.01
CA CYS A 80 24.70 -26.74 -17.69
C CYS A 80 23.65 -26.05 -16.81
N VAL A 81 22.72 -26.81 -16.21
CA VAL A 81 21.68 -26.25 -15.34
C VAL A 81 22.29 -25.60 -14.10
N LEU A 82 23.26 -26.26 -13.44
CA LEU A 82 23.96 -25.70 -12.28
C LEU A 82 24.72 -24.41 -12.62
N SER A 83 25.42 -24.38 -13.76
CA SER A 83 26.15 -23.20 -14.22
C SER A 83 25.23 -22.06 -14.64
N LEU A 84 24.06 -22.36 -15.21
CA LEU A 84 23.07 -21.35 -15.57
C LEU A 84 22.45 -20.72 -14.31
N ARG A 85 22.17 -21.53 -13.28
CA ARG A 85 21.72 -21.05 -11.97
C ARG A 85 22.75 -20.12 -11.32
N ASP A 86 24.03 -20.50 -11.33
CA ASP A 86 25.12 -19.66 -10.81
C ASP A 86 25.22 -18.30 -11.55
N ILE A 87 25.11 -18.29 -12.89
CA ILE A 87 25.08 -17.06 -13.69
C ILE A 87 23.88 -16.17 -13.30
N GLN A 88 22.67 -16.74 -13.25
CA GLN A 88 21.45 -16.01 -12.86
C GLN A 88 21.52 -15.48 -11.42
N CYS A 89 22.10 -16.28 -10.51
CA CYS A 89 22.32 -15.92 -9.13
C CYS A 89 23.26 -14.71 -8.99
N LYS A 90 24.36 -14.70 -9.76
CA LYS A 90 25.30 -13.56 -9.86
C LYS A 90 24.65 -12.30 -10.43
N GLU A 91 23.79 -12.43 -11.45
CA GLU A 91 22.98 -11.30 -11.95
C GLU A 91 22.05 -10.74 -10.85
N GLY A 92 21.40 -11.62 -10.10
CA GLY A 92 20.51 -11.27 -8.99
C GLY A 92 21.23 -10.53 -7.86
N LYS A 93 22.38 -11.06 -7.42
CA LYS A 93 23.27 -10.41 -6.46
C LYS A 93 23.68 -9.01 -6.91
N GLN A 94 24.13 -8.85 -8.16
CA GLN A 94 24.49 -7.54 -8.70
C GLN A 94 23.30 -6.57 -8.84
N ALA A 95 22.07 -7.06 -8.96
CA ALA A 95 20.89 -6.22 -8.93
C ALA A 95 20.62 -5.68 -7.51
N ALA A 96 20.77 -6.52 -6.49
CA ALA A 96 20.69 -6.12 -5.09
C ALA A 96 21.78 -5.10 -4.71
N GLU A 97 23.04 -5.35 -5.09
CA GLU A 97 24.19 -4.44 -4.87
C GLU A 97 24.06 -3.08 -5.57
N ARG A 98 23.17 -2.94 -6.57
CA ARG A 98 22.84 -1.67 -7.24
C ARG A 98 21.55 -1.03 -6.72
N GLY A 99 20.92 -1.63 -5.71
CA GLY A 99 19.65 -1.18 -5.15
C GLY A 99 18.43 -1.34 -6.07
N HIS A 100 18.50 -2.24 -7.04
CA HIS A 100 17.36 -2.54 -7.90
C HIS A 100 16.32 -3.42 -7.18
N SER A 101 15.07 -3.41 -7.66
CA SER A 101 14.04 -4.33 -7.17
C SER A 101 14.27 -5.76 -7.67
N CYS A 102 14.23 -6.72 -6.75
CA CYS A 102 14.34 -8.15 -7.07
C CYS A 102 13.12 -8.69 -7.83
N GLN A 103 11.98 -7.98 -7.78
CA GLN A 103 10.76 -8.33 -8.51
C GLN A 103 10.90 -8.21 -10.04
N SER A 104 11.89 -7.44 -10.53
CA SER A 104 12.15 -7.25 -11.95
C SER A 104 13.03 -8.34 -12.57
N ALA A 105 13.45 -9.34 -11.80
CA ALA A 105 14.29 -10.44 -12.28
C ALA A 105 13.56 -11.32 -13.30
N LYS A 106 14.22 -11.60 -14.44
CA LYS A 106 13.68 -12.43 -15.52
C LYS A 106 13.61 -13.93 -15.18
N PHE A 107 14.40 -14.35 -14.19
CA PHE A 107 14.57 -15.76 -13.80
C PHE A 107 14.43 -15.91 -12.29
N GLU A 108 13.93 -17.07 -11.86
CA GLU A 108 13.56 -17.31 -10.45
C GLU A 108 14.79 -17.42 -9.54
N ASP A 109 15.86 -18.10 -9.97
CA ASP A 109 17.13 -18.14 -9.25
C ASP A 109 17.78 -16.76 -9.09
N SER A 110 17.63 -15.90 -10.09
CA SER A 110 18.09 -14.50 -10.03
C SER A 110 17.30 -13.70 -8.98
N LYS A 111 15.98 -13.91 -8.91
CA LYS A 111 15.14 -13.33 -7.85
C LYS A 111 15.61 -13.81 -6.47
N TYR A 112 15.71 -15.12 -6.26
CA TYR A 112 16.07 -15.66 -4.94
C TYR A 112 17.46 -15.20 -4.46
N CYS A 113 18.47 -15.17 -5.32
CA CYS A 113 19.78 -14.64 -4.95
C CYS A 113 19.79 -13.12 -4.72
N CYS A 114 18.94 -12.36 -5.41
CA CYS A 114 18.74 -10.95 -5.12
C CYS A 114 18.14 -10.75 -3.71
N GLU A 115 17.06 -11.46 -3.36
CA GLU A 115 16.45 -11.38 -2.02
C GLU A 115 17.41 -11.86 -0.92
N ALA A 116 18.13 -12.96 -1.14
CA ALA A 116 19.12 -13.48 -0.20
C ALA A 116 20.29 -12.50 0.03
N CYS A 117 20.77 -11.85 -1.03
CA CYS A 117 21.79 -10.81 -0.91
C CYS A 117 21.28 -9.57 -0.16
N LYS A 118 20.06 -9.10 -0.46
CA LYS A 118 19.42 -8.01 0.30
C LYS A 118 19.30 -8.35 1.79
N LEU A 119 18.82 -9.55 2.12
CA LEU A 119 18.71 -10.01 3.50
C LEU A 119 20.09 -10.06 4.19
N GLY A 120 21.14 -10.47 3.46
CA GLY A 120 22.53 -10.41 3.93
C GLY A 120 22.96 -8.99 4.28
N MET A 121 22.80 -8.06 3.34
CA MET A 121 23.13 -6.64 3.52
C MET A 121 22.41 -6.04 4.74
N ILE A 122 21.13 -6.37 4.94
CA ILE A 122 20.35 -5.95 6.12
C ILE A 122 20.97 -6.52 7.41
N SER A 123 21.23 -7.83 7.48
CA SER A 123 21.81 -8.47 8.66
C SER A 123 23.19 -7.92 9.03
N GLY A 124 24.04 -7.65 8.04
CA GLY A 124 25.35 -7.01 8.21
C GLY A 124 25.22 -5.59 8.77
N SER A 125 24.29 -4.79 8.23
CA SER A 125 24.03 -3.41 8.71
C SER A 125 23.54 -3.35 10.16
N MET A 126 22.89 -4.40 10.66
CA MET A 126 22.41 -4.52 12.03
C MET A 126 23.43 -5.15 13.00
N ALA A 127 24.62 -5.53 12.52
CA ALA A 127 25.63 -6.25 13.29
C ALA A 127 25.11 -7.55 13.97
N MET A 128 24.11 -8.21 13.38
CA MET A 128 23.48 -9.42 13.95
C MET A 128 24.27 -10.72 13.70
N GLY A 129 25.40 -10.63 13.00
CA GLY A 129 26.20 -11.77 12.57
C GLY A 129 25.72 -12.38 11.25
N CYS A 130 26.65 -12.97 10.51
CA CYS A 130 26.43 -13.46 9.14
C CYS A 130 26.23 -14.98 9.02
N GLU A 131 25.97 -15.67 10.13
CA GLU A 131 25.78 -17.13 10.16
C GLU A 131 24.48 -17.53 10.84
N PHE A 132 23.73 -18.43 10.21
CA PHE A 132 22.48 -18.97 10.76
C PHE A 132 22.75 -20.16 11.67
N GLN A 133 22.34 -20.08 12.94
CA GLN A 133 22.52 -21.18 13.91
C GLN A 133 21.41 -22.25 13.88
N LYS A 134 20.28 -21.99 13.22
CA LYS A 134 19.04 -22.80 13.39
C LYS A 134 18.33 -23.20 12.09
N PHE A 135 18.70 -22.63 10.96
CA PHE A 135 18.08 -22.90 9.65
C PHE A 135 19.10 -22.61 8.54
N SER A 136 18.81 -23.10 7.34
CA SER A 136 19.47 -22.70 6.10
C SER A 136 18.42 -22.19 5.12
N LEU A 137 18.83 -21.31 4.21
CA LEU A 137 18.04 -20.99 3.02
C LEU A 137 18.25 -22.11 1.99
N GLY A 138 19.48 -22.61 1.85
CA GLY A 138 19.90 -23.62 0.87
C GLY A 138 21.23 -23.21 0.22
N GLU A 139 22.04 -24.19 -0.19
CA GLU A 139 23.48 -24.01 -0.52
C GLU A 139 23.81 -22.76 -1.37
N ALA A 140 23.07 -22.51 -2.46
CA ALA A 140 23.32 -21.37 -3.36
C ALA A 140 22.93 -20.00 -2.76
N TRP A 141 21.96 -19.98 -1.85
CA TRP A 141 21.44 -18.76 -1.23
C TRP A 141 22.15 -18.43 0.08
N ASP A 142 22.60 -19.44 0.82
CA ASP A 142 23.41 -19.27 2.04
C ASP A 142 24.76 -18.62 1.73
N GLU A 143 25.46 -19.06 0.68
CA GLU A 143 26.72 -18.43 0.22
C GLU A 143 26.48 -16.98 -0.21
N THR A 144 25.40 -16.73 -0.96
CA THR A 144 25.02 -15.39 -1.42
C THR A 144 24.70 -14.45 -0.25
N TYR A 145 23.90 -14.90 0.71
CA TYR A 145 23.58 -14.19 1.95
C TYR A 145 24.85 -13.85 2.73
N LYS A 146 25.70 -14.85 3.01
CA LYS A 146 26.91 -14.68 3.80
C LYS A 146 27.84 -13.65 3.17
N THR A 147 28.09 -13.77 1.86
CA THR A 147 28.96 -12.83 1.13
C THR A 147 28.42 -11.40 1.15
N CYS A 148 27.09 -11.21 1.05
CA CYS A 148 26.47 -9.88 1.08
C CYS A 148 26.29 -9.30 2.51
N CYS A 149 26.37 -10.14 3.54
CA CYS A 149 26.39 -9.71 4.93
C CYS A 149 27.80 -9.27 5.36
N GLU A 150 28.81 -10.06 5.02
CA GLU A 150 30.21 -9.77 5.33
C GLU A 150 30.71 -8.49 4.64
N SER A 151 30.17 -8.13 3.47
CA SER A 151 30.53 -6.91 2.74
C SER A 151 30.05 -5.60 3.38
N ILE A 152 29.09 -5.65 4.32
CA ILE A 152 28.52 -4.47 5.00
C ILE A 152 28.92 -4.39 6.49
N SER A 153 29.51 -5.45 7.05
CA SER A 153 29.97 -5.47 8.44
C SER A 153 30.87 -4.28 8.77
N PRO A 154 30.61 -3.54 9.87
CA PRO A 154 31.44 -2.42 10.27
C PRO A 154 32.88 -2.89 10.57
N PRO A 155 33.90 -2.04 10.37
CA PRO A 155 35.28 -2.39 10.67
C PRO A 155 35.41 -2.80 12.14
N GLU A 156 36.13 -3.89 12.40
CA GLU A 156 36.33 -4.40 13.76
C GLU A 156 36.85 -3.29 14.70
N PRO A 157 36.34 -3.20 15.94
CA PRO A 157 36.97 -2.33 16.94
C PRO A 157 38.42 -2.80 17.14
N PRO A 158 39.42 -1.90 17.14
CA PRO A 158 40.83 -2.29 17.09
C PRO A 158 41.22 -3.08 18.34
N VAL A 159 41.43 -4.38 18.18
CA VAL A 159 41.94 -5.26 19.24
C VAL A 159 43.43 -4.96 19.46
N GLY A 160 43.70 -4.14 20.47
CA GLY A 160 44.95 -4.11 21.22
C GLY A 160 46.26 -3.97 20.44
N ALA A 161 46.67 -2.72 20.15
CA ALA A 161 48.07 -2.38 19.93
C ALA A 161 48.48 -1.20 20.85
N PRO A 162 49.70 -1.19 21.41
CA PRO A 162 50.06 -0.27 22.49
C PRO A 162 50.40 1.15 22.03
N ILE A 163 50.33 2.07 22.98
CA ILE A 163 50.65 3.49 22.84
C ILE A 163 52.12 3.67 22.42
N SER A 164 52.37 4.28 21.27
CA SER A 164 53.58 5.10 21.04
C SER A 164 53.37 6.10 19.90
N SER A 165 54.23 7.11 19.83
CA SER A 165 53.93 8.42 19.27
C SER A 165 54.68 8.81 17.99
N THR A 166 54.16 9.87 17.36
CA THR A 166 54.75 10.77 16.35
C THR A 166 54.53 10.45 14.85
N PRO A 167 54.26 11.49 14.02
CA PRO A 167 54.00 11.36 12.58
C PRO A 167 55.27 11.58 11.74
N SER A 168 55.27 11.07 10.51
CA SER A 168 56.16 11.55 9.44
C SER A 168 55.52 11.37 8.07
N VAL A 169 55.51 12.46 7.30
CA VAL A 169 54.93 12.58 5.96
C VAL A 169 56.05 12.54 4.92
N THR A 170 55.88 11.81 3.82
CA THR A 170 56.33 12.23 2.47
C THR A 170 55.69 11.32 1.38
N PRO A 171 55.55 11.78 0.11
CA PRO A 171 54.54 11.23 -0.81
C PRO A 171 55.08 10.66 -2.15
N SER A 172 54.15 10.20 -3.01
CA SER A 172 54.32 9.84 -4.45
C SER A 172 55.10 8.54 -4.75
N ALA A 173 54.76 7.69 -5.73
CA ALA A 173 53.69 7.65 -6.75
C ALA A 173 53.49 6.17 -7.23
N ASN A 174 52.65 5.76 -8.21
CA ASN A 174 51.79 6.52 -9.14
C ASN A 174 50.55 5.72 -9.64
N ASN A 175 49.36 6.27 -9.43
CA ASN A 175 48.16 6.30 -10.29
C ASN A 175 47.86 5.18 -11.33
N LYS A 176 46.72 4.47 -11.16
CA LYS A 176 45.86 4.04 -12.28
C LYS A 176 44.37 3.96 -11.88
N LEU A 177 43.55 4.77 -12.55
CA LEU A 177 42.08 4.93 -12.38
C LEU A 177 41.58 5.40 -11.00
N GLN A 178 41.68 6.71 -10.76
CA GLN A 178 40.60 7.42 -10.09
C GLN A 178 39.32 7.30 -10.94
N ARG A 179 38.34 6.52 -10.49
CA ARG A 179 36.94 6.70 -10.92
C ARG A 179 36.22 7.53 -9.86
N THR A 180 36.15 8.83 -10.07
CA THR A 180 35.26 9.72 -9.32
C THR A 180 33.81 9.39 -9.65
N GLN A 181 33.23 8.49 -8.87
CA GLN A 181 31.80 8.41 -8.60
C GLN A 181 31.66 8.39 -7.08
N GLN A 182 31.63 9.59 -6.52
CA GLN A 182 31.23 9.81 -5.13
C GLN A 182 29.71 9.74 -5.10
N SER A 183 29.17 8.58 -4.75
CA SER A 183 27.81 8.47 -4.25
C SER A 183 27.87 8.41 -2.73
N ASN A 184 27.20 9.37 -2.07
CA ASN A 184 26.75 9.16 -0.70
C ASN A 184 25.57 8.18 -0.76
N GLU A 185 25.86 6.91 -1.02
CA GLU A 185 24.85 5.84 -1.09
C GLU A 185 24.35 5.52 0.31
N ASN A 186 23.37 6.34 0.73
CA ASN A 186 22.54 6.08 1.88
C ASN A 186 21.81 4.74 1.69
N ILE A 187 21.89 3.87 2.69
CA ILE A 187 21.31 2.52 2.65
C ILE A 187 19.79 2.52 2.39
N CYS A 188 19.06 3.59 2.73
CA CYS A 188 17.64 3.74 2.37
C CYS A 188 17.39 3.87 0.86
N ASP A 189 18.34 4.42 0.10
CA ASP A 189 18.24 4.53 -1.36
C ASP A 189 18.62 3.21 -2.05
N LEU A 190 19.54 2.44 -1.44
CA LEU A 190 19.93 1.10 -1.87
C LEU A 190 18.83 0.06 -1.59
N LEU A 191 18.12 0.16 -0.45
CA LEU A 191 17.15 -0.84 0.03
C LEU A 191 15.76 -0.23 0.23
N LYS A 192 15.31 0.51 -0.78
CA LYS A 192 14.03 1.23 -0.77
C LYS A 192 12.84 0.28 -0.55
N GLY A 193 12.16 0.45 0.59
CA GLY A 193 11.00 -0.35 1.00
C GLY A 193 11.32 -1.65 1.76
N GLU A 194 12.60 -2.01 1.91
CA GLU A 194 13.01 -3.27 2.55
C GLU A 194 13.49 -3.08 4.00
N LEU A 195 13.88 -1.85 4.38
CA LEU A 195 14.52 -1.54 5.67
C LEU A 195 13.56 -1.19 6.80
N CYS A 196 12.41 -0.62 6.44
CA CYS A 196 11.43 0.03 7.31
C CYS A 196 10.04 -0.19 6.72
N ALA A 197 9.02 -0.39 7.56
CA ALA A 197 7.65 -0.62 7.08
C ALA A 197 7.09 0.59 6.32
N HIS A 198 7.31 1.81 6.82
CA HIS A 198 6.84 3.06 6.20
C HIS A 198 8.01 3.94 5.71
N ILE A 199 8.70 4.65 6.61
CA ILE A 199 9.69 5.68 6.25
C ILE A 199 11.09 5.24 6.68
N CYS A 200 12.07 5.34 5.78
CA CYS A 200 13.49 5.13 6.08
C CYS A 200 14.23 6.46 6.06
N LEU A 201 14.97 6.77 7.13
CA LEU A 201 15.72 8.01 7.28
C LEU A 201 17.23 7.73 7.46
N PRO A 202 18.12 8.36 6.68
CA PRO A 202 19.56 8.22 6.88
C PRO A 202 20.00 8.66 8.28
N SER A 203 21.03 7.99 8.80
CA SER A 203 21.67 8.27 10.08
C SER A 203 23.19 8.08 9.94
N GLY A 204 23.87 9.06 9.33
CA GLY A 204 25.28 8.95 8.95
C GLY A 204 25.49 8.26 7.60
N SER A 205 26.72 7.87 7.30
CA SER A 205 27.12 7.36 5.97
C SER A 205 26.87 5.87 5.74
N SER A 206 26.49 5.10 6.78
CA SER A 206 26.28 3.65 6.68
C SER A 206 25.25 3.11 7.68
N SER A 207 24.38 3.97 8.21
CA SER A 207 23.35 3.61 9.19
C SER A 207 22.05 4.38 8.92
N TYR A 208 20.94 3.88 9.44
CA TYR A 208 19.60 4.37 9.19
C TYR A 208 18.72 4.25 10.44
N ARG A 209 17.57 4.92 10.42
CA ARG A 209 16.48 4.71 11.38
C ARG A 209 15.15 4.70 10.64
N CYS A 210 14.16 4.02 11.19
CA CYS A 210 12.81 4.04 10.66
C CYS A 210 11.94 5.10 11.34
N ASP A 211 10.93 5.56 10.62
CA ASP A 211 9.87 6.43 11.12
C ASP A 211 8.53 6.00 10.52
N CYS A 212 7.43 6.45 11.10
CA CYS A 212 6.09 6.00 10.74
C CYS A 212 5.21 7.13 10.21
N GLU A 213 4.41 6.83 9.19
CA GLU A 213 3.33 7.71 8.73
C GLU A 213 2.34 8.07 9.87
N PRO A 214 1.67 9.24 9.79
CA PRO A 214 0.71 9.69 10.80
C PRO A 214 -0.36 8.63 11.12
N GLY A 215 -0.59 8.41 12.41
CA GLY A 215 -1.52 7.38 12.91
C GLY A 215 -0.89 6.01 13.13
N PHE A 216 0.43 5.88 12.95
CA PHE A 216 1.19 4.68 13.29
C PHE A 216 2.32 5.02 14.27
N SER A 217 2.63 4.08 15.16
CA SER A 217 3.75 4.17 16.10
C SER A 217 4.80 3.12 15.78
N LEU A 218 6.07 3.51 15.84
CA LEU A 218 7.19 2.58 15.65
C LEU A 218 7.19 1.53 16.78
N MET A 219 7.29 0.26 16.40
CA MET A 219 7.32 -0.88 17.32
C MET A 219 8.70 -1.03 17.98
N GLU A 220 8.79 -1.89 18.99
CA GLU A 220 10.04 -2.17 19.72
C GLU A 220 11.19 -2.72 18.85
N ASP A 221 10.86 -3.26 17.66
CA ASP A 221 11.85 -3.71 16.67
C ASP A 221 12.58 -2.56 15.94
N GLY A 222 12.11 -1.32 16.14
CA GLY A 222 12.66 -0.13 15.49
C GLY A 222 12.42 -0.06 13.98
N LYS A 223 11.53 -0.89 13.42
CA LYS A 223 11.29 -1.02 11.96
C LYS A 223 9.83 -1.07 11.55
N SER A 224 9.01 -1.78 12.33
CA SER A 224 7.61 -2.02 12.03
C SER A 224 6.75 -0.88 12.58
N CYS A 225 5.70 -0.52 11.84
CA CYS A 225 4.77 0.53 12.22
C CYS A 225 3.43 -0.11 12.62
N GLN A 226 3.07 -0.06 13.91
CA GLN A 226 1.77 -0.51 14.38
C GLN A 226 0.77 0.65 14.26
N GLN A 227 -0.42 0.38 13.71
CA GLN A 227 -1.47 1.38 13.70
C GLN A 227 -1.86 1.73 15.14
N VAL A 228 -1.72 3.00 15.50
CA VAL A 228 -2.26 3.48 16.77
C VAL A 228 -3.76 3.44 16.61
N LYS A 229 -4.43 2.57 17.37
CA LYS A 229 -5.89 2.55 17.40
C LYS A 229 -6.35 3.86 18.05
N PHE A 230 -6.60 4.87 17.24
CA PHE A 230 -7.26 6.10 17.67
C PHE A 230 -8.55 5.68 18.40
N LEU A 231 -8.66 6.06 19.67
CA LEU A 231 -9.99 6.09 20.28
C LEU A 231 -10.80 7.07 19.45
N ASN A 232 -11.94 6.62 18.94
CA ASN A 232 -12.89 7.51 18.30
C ASN A 232 -13.28 8.58 19.32
N ARG A 233 -12.91 9.84 19.08
CA ARG A 233 -13.11 10.94 20.04
C ARG A 233 -14.58 11.33 20.19
N CYS A 234 -15.47 10.75 19.36
CA CYS A 234 -16.92 10.81 19.52
C CYS A 234 -17.48 9.70 20.44
N GLU A 235 -16.73 8.62 20.72
CA GLU A 235 -17.17 7.54 21.60
C GLU A 235 -16.92 7.88 23.08
N GLY A 236 -17.88 7.55 23.94
CA GLY A 236 -17.79 7.74 25.40
C GLY A 236 -18.30 9.10 25.90
N ASN A 237 -17.95 10.21 25.24
CA ASN A 237 -18.50 11.54 25.54
C ASN A 237 -18.52 12.41 24.27
N ASN A 238 -19.69 12.52 23.63
CA ASN A 238 -19.84 13.25 22.37
C ASN A 238 -19.49 14.75 22.55
N PRO A 239 -18.45 15.29 21.87
CA PRO A 239 -18.05 16.69 21.98
C PRO A 239 -18.90 17.67 21.15
N CYS A 240 -19.85 17.14 20.36
CA CYS A 240 -20.81 17.87 19.54
C CYS A 240 -22.22 17.75 20.15
N GLN A 241 -23.11 18.72 19.90
CA GLN A 241 -24.49 18.65 20.41
C GLN A 241 -25.33 17.54 19.74
N GLN A 242 -25.09 17.27 18.46
CA GLN A 242 -25.84 16.29 17.67
C GLN A 242 -24.89 15.25 17.03
N GLN A 243 -24.50 15.42 15.77
CA GLN A 243 -23.63 14.49 15.07
C GLN A 243 -22.15 14.85 15.27
N CYS A 244 -21.32 13.81 15.37
CA CYS A 244 -19.87 13.92 15.54
C CYS A 244 -19.18 12.92 14.62
N THR A 245 -18.22 13.41 13.84
CA THR A 245 -17.37 12.61 12.96
C THR A 245 -15.92 12.82 13.36
N ASP A 246 -15.21 11.74 13.67
CA ASP A 246 -13.76 11.76 13.90
C ASP A 246 -13.04 11.40 12.59
N THR A 247 -12.28 12.35 12.03
CA THR A 247 -11.53 12.16 10.78
C THR A 247 -10.12 11.57 11.01
N GLY A 248 -9.80 11.15 12.24
CA GLY A 248 -8.45 10.78 12.69
C GLY A 248 -7.54 11.99 12.90
N ILE A 249 -7.77 13.09 12.19
CA ILE A 249 -7.06 14.36 12.32
C ILE A 249 -7.84 15.29 13.26
N ALA A 250 -9.08 15.62 12.90
CA ALA A 250 -9.95 16.54 13.63
C ALA A 250 -11.27 15.87 14.06
N ILE A 251 -12.05 16.61 14.86
CA ILE A 251 -13.44 16.27 15.15
C ILE A 251 -14.30 17.30 14.43
N GLU A 252 -15.22 16.82 13.61
CA GLU A 252 -16.15 17.63 12.83
C GLU A 252 -17.57 17.38 13.35
N CYS A 253 -18.26 18.47 13.71
CA CYS A 253 -19.63 18.43 14.21
C CYS A 253 -20.59 18.79 13.07
N SER A 254 -21.70 18.05 12.97
CA SER A 254 -22.80 18.36 12.06
C SER A 254 -24.14 18.30 12.78
N CYS A 255 -25.15 18.89 12.16
CA CYS A 255 -26.50 18.97 12.71
C CYS A 255 -27.46 18.09 11.91
N LEU A 256 -28.55 17.68 12.56
CA LEU A 256 -29.67 16.99 11.94
C LEU A 256 -30.44 17.96 11.03
N ALA A 257 -31.26 17.42 10.11
CA ALA A 257 -32.19 18.22 9.32
C ALA A 257 -33.08 19.10 10.24
N GLY A 258 -33.38 20.33 9.80
CA GLY A 258 -34.07 21.34 10.61
C GLY A 258 -33.15 22.12 11.57
N PHE A 259 -31.83 21.89 11.56
CA PHE A 259 -30.87 22.61 12.40
C PHE A 259 -29.65 23.10 11.62
N GLN A 260 -29.08 24.22 12.05
CA GLN A 260 -27.83 24.80 11.53
C GLN A 260 -26.73 24.79 12.60
N LEU A 261 -25.49 24.57 12.17
CA LEU A 261 -24.32 24.59 13.05
C LEU A 261 -24.03 26.02 13.50
N ALA A 262 -23.94 26.23 14.82
CA ALA A 262 -23.63 27.52 15.41
C ALA A 262 -22.16 27.90 15.23
N SER A 263 -21.84 29.17 15.48
CA SER A 263 -20.49 29.75 15.32
C SER A 263 -19.42 29.19 16.28
N ASP A 264 -19.79 28.34 17.23
CA ASP A 264 -18.86 27.56 18.06
C ASP A 264 -18.39 26.25 17.40
N ASN A 265 -18.93 25.93 16.21
CA ASN A 265 -18.73 24.70 15.45
C ASN A 265 -19.08 23.42 16.23
N LYS A 266 -20.00 23.49 17.19
CA LYS A 266 -20.38 22.35 18.07
C LYS A 266 -21.86 22.29 18.40
N SER A 267 -22.49 23.43 18.60
CA SER A 267 -23.90 23.56 18.95
C SER A 267 -24.75 23.62 17.68
N CYS A 268 -25.98 23.13 17.78
CA CYS A 268 -26.95 23.11 16.70
C CYS A 268 -28.15 23.98 17.10
N THR A 269 -28.36 25.06 16.34
CA THR A 269 -29.50 25.96 16.48
C THR A 269 -30.60 25.59 15.51
N ASP A 270 -31.83 25.68 15.97
CA ASP A 270 -33.04 25.48 15.20
C ASP A 270 -33.11 26.41 13.97
N LEU A 271 -33.55 25.89 12.82
CA LEU A 271 -33.81 26.67 11.61
C LEU A 271 -35.28 27.07 11.56
N ASP A 272 -35.59 28.31 11.96
CA ASP A 272 -36.97 28.81 11.94
C ASP A 272 -37.49 28.97 10.50
N GLU A 273 -38.12 27.92 9.95
CA GLU A 273 -38.57 27.91 8.56
C GLU A 273 -39.72 28.91 8.33
N CYS A 274 -40.45 29.28 9.39
CA CYS A 274 -41.47 30.32 9.34
C CYS A 274 -40.88 31.72 9.18
N ALA A 275 -39.84 32.05 9.93
CA ALA A 275 -39.12 33.32 9.84
C ALA A 275 -38.33 33.43 8.54
N LEU A 276 -37.75 32.31 8.07
CA LEU A 276 -36.99 32.23 6.82
C LEU A 276 -37.88 32.06 5.57
N ARG A 277 -39.20 31.85 5.73
CA ARG A 277 -40.17 31.56 4.65
C ARG A 277 -39.80 30.33 3.80
N LEU A 278 -39.23 29.31 4.44
CA LEU A 278 -38.88 28.00 3.86
C LEU A 278 -39.98 26.93 4.06
N HIS A 279 -41.15 27.34 4.57
CA HIS A 279 -42.26 26.46 4.91
C HIS A 279 -43.26 26.29 3.74
N ASP A 280 -43.80 25.08 3.56
CA ASP A 280 -44.76 24.73 2.50
C ASP A 280 -46.24 24.93 2.90
N CYS A 281 -46.54 25.90 3.76
CA CYS A 281 -47.90 26.11 4.26
C CYS A 281 -48.82 26.75 3.21
N GLY A 282 -50.09 26.32 3.17
CA GLY A 282 -51.10 26.87 2.28
C GLY A 282 -51.47 28.33 2.59
N GLN A 283 -52.07 29.03 1.62
CA GLN A 283 -52.40 30.47 1.74
C GLN A 283 -53.41 30.83 2.85
N GLU A 284 -54.21 29.86 3.34
CA GLU A 284 -55.10 30.03 4.50
C GLU A 284 -54.52 29.44 5.82
N GLN A 285 -53.22 29.19 5.88
CA GLN A 285 -52.55 28.55 7.01
C GLN A 285 -51.47 29.45 7.63
N ILE A 286 -51.34 29.36 8.96
CA ILE A 286 -50.32 30.01 9.75
C ILE A 286 -49.19 28.99 10.01
N CYS A 287 -47.97 29.36 9.64
CA CYS A 287 -46.77 28.61 10.02
C CYS A 287 -46.46 28.80 11.51
N ARG A 288 -46.10 27.72 12.20
CA ARG A 288 -45.48 27.74 13.52
C ARG A 288 -44.14 27.01 13.47
N ASN A 289 -43.11 27.63 14.01
CA ASN A 289 -41.81 27.00 14.16
C ASN A 289 -41.83 26.03 15.35
N GLU A 290 -41.25 24.86 15.20
CA GLU A 290 -41.06 23.82 16.21
C GLU A 290 -39.62 23.31 16.12
N MET A 291 -39.06 22.70 17.17
CA MET A 291 -37.62 22.40 17.13
C MET A 291 -37.29 21.28 16.11
N GLY A 292 -36.60 21.66 15.04
CA GLY A 292 -36.20 20.82 13.92
C GLY A 292 -37.24 20.64 12.82
N THR A 293 -38.35 21.41 12.84
CA THR A 293 -39.43 21.33 11.83
C THR A 293 -40.44 22.47 12.02
N PHE A 294 -41.16 22.87 10.98
CA PHE A 294 -42.37 23.69 11.11
C PHE A 294 -43.66 22.86 11.18
N SER A 295 -44.75 23.49 11.63
CA SER A 295 -46.12 23.00 11.46
C SER A 295 -47.05 24.06 10.86
N CYS A 296 -47.98 23.63 10.02
CA CYS A 296 -48.98 24.48 9.38
C CYS A 296 -50.33 24.32 10.06
N GLN A 297 -50.94 25.42 10.52
CA GLN A 297 -52.23 25.41 11.21
C GLN A 297 -53.25 26.27 10.45
N ASP A 298 -54.44 25.73 10.20
CA ASP A 298 -55.52 26.48 9.53
C ASP A 298 -55.88 27.76 10.29
N MET A 299 -56.03 28.87 9.57
CA MET A 299 -56.40 30.14 10.18
C MET A 299 -57.81 30.04 10.79
N PRO A 300 -58.01 30.36 12.08
CA PRO A 300 -59.28 30.13 12.76
C PRO A 300 -60.38 30.97 12.11
N ARG A 301 -61.39 30.31 11.51
CA ARG A 301 -62.49 31.01 10.85
C ARG A 301 -63.30 31.80 11.88
N LEU A 302 -63.40 33.11 11.69
CA LEU A 302 -64.34 33.99 12.41
C LEU A 302 -65.78 33.80 11.90
N THR A 303 -66.33 32.60 12.08
CA THR A 303 -67.73 32.29 11.76
C THR A 303 -68.62 32.42 13.01
N GLN A 304 -69.06 33.67 13.22
CA GLN A 304 -70.36 34.11 13.74
C GLN A 304 -71.16 33.11 14.62
N GLN A 305 -71.39 33.49 15.88
CA GLN A 305 -72.36 32.82 16.76
C GLN A 305 -73.79 32.91 16.17
N PRO A 306 -74.64 31.88 16.37
CA PRO A 306 -76.01 31.88 15.87
C PRO A 306 -76.88 32.91 16.60
N GLN A 307 -77.72 33.62 15.85
CA GLN A 307 -78.68 34.58 16.41
C GLN A 307 -79.74 33.87 17.28
N GLY A 308 -79.55 33.93 18.60
CA GLY A 308 -80.53 33.56 19.62
C GLY A 308 -81.06 34.81 20.33
N THR A 309 -82.35 35.08 20.18
CA THR A 309 -83.07 36.22 20.77
C THR A 309 -82.95 36.33 22.30
N THR A 310 -82.51 37.49 22.80
CA THR A 310 -83.22 38.29 23.84
C THR A 310 -82.68 39.72 23.91
N THR A 311 -83.56 40.66 24.24
CA THR A 311 -83.30 42.10 24.46
C THR A 311 -83.35 42.42 25.98
N PRO A 312 -83.28 43.68 26.45
CA PRO A 312 -82.14 44.62 26.35
C PRO A 312 -81.79 45.26 27.74
N THR A 313 -80.61 45.88 27.87
CA THR A 313 -80.30 47.06 28.73
C THR A 313 -78.84 47.43 28.49
N ASP A 314 -78.55 48.54 27.80
CA ASP A 314 -78.32 49.89 28.39
C ASP A 314 -76.92 50.02 29.02
N TYR A 315 -75.98 50.59 28.25
CA TYR A 315 -75.33 51.86 28.56
C TYR A 315 -74.82 52.49 27.25
N ASN A 316 -74.83 53.83 27.20
CA ASN A 316 -74.80 54.61 25.95
C ASN A 316 -73.45 55.31 25.76
N GLU A 317 -72.91 55.28 24.53
CA GLU A 317 -71.90 56.24 24.05
C GLU A 317 -72.29 56.74 22.65
N GLU A 318 -71.84 57.94 22.30
CA GLU A 318 -72.61 58.88 21.48
C GLU A 318 -72.23 58.96 19.98
N ASN A 319 -73.29 59.11 19.15
CA ASN A 319 -73.39 59.83 17.87
C ASN A 319 -72.44 59.53 16.68
N ASP A 320 -73.08 59.18 15.57
CA ASP A 320 -72.62 59.27 14.18
C ASP A 320 -71.86 60.56 13.80
N ASP A 321 -70.82 60.43 12.95
CA ASP A 321 -70.91 61.05 11.61
C ASP A 321 -70.05 60.36 10.51
N LYS A 322 -70.72 60.09 9.38
CA LYS A 322 -70.26 59.95 7.97
C LYS A 322 -68.98 59.17 7.59
N HIS A 323 -69.22 58.05 6.90
CA HIS A 323 -68.73 57.69 5.55
C HIS A 323 -67.28 58.01 5.11
N ILE A 324 -66.50 56.93 4.98
CA ILE A 324 -65.45 56.61 3.97
C ILE A 324 -65.12 57.69 2.91
N ASP A 325 -63.84 58.07 2.86
CA ASP A 325 -63.12 58.23 1.60
C ASP A 325 -61.86 57.33 1.54
N ASN A 326 -61.17 57.32 0.39
CA ASN A 326 -60.14 56.32 0.07
C ASN A 326 -58.72 56.84 0.31
N ASN A 327 -57.82 55.89 0.52
CA ASN A 327 -56.37 55.95 0.25
C ASN A 327 -55.49 56.65 1.32
N THR A 328 -54.88 55.82 2.17
CA THR A 328 -53.43 55.95 2.44
C THR A 328 -52.82 54.55 2.53
N ILE A 329 -52.16 54.12 1.45
CA ILE A 329 -51.21 53.00 1.47
C ILE A 329 -49.89 53.51 2.06
N SER A 330 -49.41 52.88 3.14
CA SER A 330 -48.01 52.48 3.40
C SER A 330 -47.95 51.96 4.84
N SER A 331 -47.43 50.78 5.18
CA SER A 331 -46.33 50.05 4.54
C SER A 331 -46.59 48.53 4.50
N ARG A 332 -46.63 47.96 3.29
CA ARG A 332 -46.39 46.52 3.08
C ARG A 332 -44.95 46.37 2.63
N SER A 333 -44.20 45.44 3.21
CA SER A 333 -42.78 45.24 2.91
C SER A 333 -42.59 44.93 1.43
N GLN A 334 -41.62 45.58 0.78
CA GLN A 334 -41.42 45.45 -0.67
C GLN A 334 -40.94 44.04 -1.10
N ALA A 335 -40.59 43.19 -0.13
CA ALA A 335 -40.35 41.75 -0.28
C ALA A 335 -41.63 40.90 -0.46
N ASP A 336 -42.82 41.43 -0.17
CA ASP A 336 -44.10 40.69 -0.27
C ASP A 336 -44.71 40.75 -1.69
N GLN A 337 -43.95 41.21 -2.68
CA GLN A 337 -44.43 41.53 -4.03
C GLN A 337 -44.00 40.50 -5.10
N CYS A 338 -43.10 39.57 -4.77
CA CYS A 338 -42.57 38.58 -5.72
C CYS A 338 -43.24 37.20 -5.58
N PRO A 339 -43.39 36.44 -6.69
CA PRO A 339 -43.81 35.04 -6.64
C PRO A 339 -42.80 34.15 -5.88
N PHE A 340 -43.27 32.98 -5.43
CA PHE A 340 -42.40 31.95 -4.85
C PHE A 340 -41.24 31.59 -5.80
N GLY A 341 -40.04 31.42 -5.26
CA GLY A 341 -38.80 31.21 -6.02
C GLY A 341 -38.14 32.48 -6.57
N TYR A 342 -38.66 33.68 -6.28
CA TYR A 342 -38.07 34.95 -6.74
C TYR A 342 -37.81 35.94 -5.59
N ILE A 343 -36.66 36.60 -5.64
CA ILE A 343 -36.26 37.68 -4.73
C ILE A 343 -36.39 39.05 -5.41
N PHE A 344 -36.88 40.06 -4.70
CA PHE A 344 -36.95 41.43 -5.25
C PHE A 344 -35.55 42.04 -5.32
N ASN A 345 -35.12 42.43 -6.53
CA ASN A 345 -33.84 43.09 -6.75
C ASN A 345 -34.04 44.61 -6.80
N ASP A 346 -33.69 45.30 -5.71
CA ASP A 346 -33.84 46.75 -5.56
C ASP A 346 -33.18 47.59 -6.67
N ARG A 347 -32.15 47.06 -7.34
CA ARG A 347 -31.44 47.77 -8.42
C ARG A 347 -32.16 47.68 -9.76
N THR A 348 -32.84 46.58 -10.04
CA THR A 348 -33.61 46.39 -11.27
C THR A 348 -35.10 46.67 -11.09
N GLN A 349 -35.56 46.80 -9.84
CA GLN A 349 -36.98 46.92 -9.45
C GLN A 349 -37.84 45.76 -9.98
N LEU A 350 -37.22 44.58 -10.13
CA LEU A 350 -37.84 43.37 -10.66
C LEU A 350 -37.58 42.18 -9.73
N CYS A 351 -38.53 41.24 -9.75
CA CYS A 351 -38.36 39.93 -9.13
C CYS A 351 -37.38 39.10 -9.97
N GLN A 352 -36.27 38.71 -9.36
CA GLN A 352 -35.24 37.88 -9.98
C GLN A 352 -35.31 36.47 -9.40
N ASP A 353 -35.15 35.49 -10.27
CA ASP A 353 -35.06 34.07 -9.95
C ASP A 353 -33.96 33.80 -8.90
N VAL A 354 -34.25 32.95 -7.91
CA VAL A 354 -33.28 32.52 -6.90
C VAL A 354 -32.63 31.24 -7.38
N ASP A 355 -31.32 31.26 -7.65
CA ASP A 355 -30.60 30.05 -8.04
C ASP A 355 -30.29 29.18 -6.82
N GLU A 356 -31.16 28.22 -6.51
CA GLU A 356 -30.99 27.37 -5.32
C GLU A 356 -29.80 26.41 -5.44
N CYS A 357 -29.32 26.15 -6.66
CA CYS A 357 -28.13 25.34 -6.90
C CYS A 357 -26.84 26.08 -6.53
N VAL A 358 -26.79 27.41 -6.73
CA VAL A 358 -25.67 28.26 -6.31
C VAL A 358 -25.77 28.70 -4.86
N ALA A 359 -27.00 28.86 -4.33
CA ALA A 359 -27.24 29.24 -2.94
C ALA A 359 -27.13 28.08 -1.93
N ASP A 360 -26.91 26.84 -2.39
CA ASP A 360 -26.89 25.61 -1.59
C ASP A 360 -28.21 25.38 -0.80
N LEU A 361 -29.33 25.76 -1.42
CA LEU A 361 -30.69 25.66 -0.87
C LEU A 361 -31.47 24.47 -1.46
N HIS A 362 -30.81 23.62 -2.24
CA HIS A 362 -31.42 22.50 -2.96
C HIS A 362 -31.40 21.19 -2.16
N VAL A 363 -32.47 20.41 -2.23
CA VAL A 363 -32.59 19.10 -1.58
C VAL A 363 -32.60 18.02 -2.66
N CYS A 364 -31.42 17.63 -3.13
CA CYS A 364 -31.24 16.55 -4.11
C CYS A 364 -30.68 15.28 -3.46
N SER A 365 -31.04 14.11 -3.99
CA SER A 365 -30.55 12.84 -3.46
C SER A 365 -29.03 12.70 -3.72
N PRO A 366 -28.28 11.94 -2.89
CA PRO A 366 -26.88 11.63 -3.19
C PRO A 366 -26.72 11.00 -4.58
N GLY A 367 -26.02 11.68 -5.48
CA GLY A 367 -25.85 11.28 -6.90
C GLY A 367 -26.78 11.99 -7.90
N GLU A 368 -27.63 12.92 -7.46
CA GLU A 368 -28.42 13.79 -8.33
C GLU A 368 -27.79 15.19 -8.43
N VAL A 369 -27.79 15.75 -9.64
CA VAL A 369 -27.27 17.08 -9.97
C VAL A 369 -28.41 18.09 -9.98
N CYS A 370 -28.25 19.17 -9.22
CA CYS A 370 -29.17 20.31 -9.19
C CYS A 370 -29.13 21.08 -10.52
N VAL A 371 -30.29 21.44 -11.04
CA VAL A 371 -30.47 22.31 -12.21
C VAL A 371 -31.48 23.41 -11.86
N ASN A 372 -31.02 24.65 -11.87
CA ASN A 372 -31.87 25.82 -11.60
C ASN A 372 -32.94 25.98 -12.72
N MET A 373 -34.16 26.37 -12.35
CA MET A 373 -35.27 26.70 -13.24
C MET A 373 -36.00 27.96 -12.74
N PRO A 374 -36.72 28.70 -13.61
CA PRO A 374 -37.41 29.91 -13.19
C PRO A 374 -38.49 29.65 -12.11
N GLY A 375 -38.22 30.03 -10.87
CA GLY A 375 -39.08 29.86 -9.70
C GLY A 375 -38.84 28.58 -8.89
N GLY A 376 -37.70 27.91 -9.06
CA GLY A 376 -37.32 26.71 -8.29
C GLY A 376 -36.32 25.81 -9.00
N TYR A 377 -35.65 24.90 -8.29
CA TYR A 377 -34.73 23.95 -8.90
C TYR A 377 -35.39 22.61 -9.29
N ARG A 378 -34.66 21.77 -10.03
CA ARG A 378 -34.95 20.34 -10.16
C ARG A 378 -33.69 19.50 -10.02
N CYS A 379 -33.83 18.32 -9.44
CA CYS A 379 -32.77 17.32 -9.34
C CYS A 379 -32.82 16.41 -10.58
N THR A 380 -31.66 16.18 -11.20
CA THR A 380 -31.52 15.29 -12.36
C THR A 380 -30.46 14.23 -12.07
N ARG A 381 -30.69 12.98 -12.48
CA ARG A 381 -29.65 11.94 -12.39
C ARG A 381 -28.62 12.16 -13.51
N SER A 382 -27.34 12.11 -13.15
CA SER A 382 -26.23 12.13 -14.11
C SER A 382 -26.07 10.81 -14.86
#